data_AF-A0A1B6I568-F1
#
_entry.id   AF-A0A1B6I568-F1
#
_cell.length_a   1.000
_cell.length_b   1.000
_cell.length_c   1.000
_cell.angle_alpha   90.00
_cell.angle_beta   90.00
_cell.angle_gamma   90.00
#
_symmetry.space_group_name_H-M   'P 1'
#
loop_
_entity.id
_entity.type
_entity.pdbx_description
1 polymer ?
#
loop_
_entity_poly.entity_id
_entity_poly.type
_entity_poly.pdbx_seq_one_letter_code
_entity_poly.pdbx_strand_id
1 'polypeptide(L)'
;MQDRYWTLESGGGIQASGDKRSSNALFDLVWQGDGSVCFRANNGKLIATKRSGHLYANSDVVDDSSKYFFYLVNRPILVLKCEQGFVGFKAGSSIRLECNRATYETIQVERGEKGVVYFKGRNGKYWHVDGEGVNVDSDAAEGFFLELREPTRICLKSAGPSGCYLSAGKNGAFRLTDTDCATATKWEY
;
A
#
# COMPACT_ATOMS: atom_id res chain seq x y z
N MET A 1 14.15 0.81 -21.03
CA MET A 1 14.11 1.03 -19.58
C MET A 1 15.53 0.80 -19.08
N GLN A 2 16.18 1.79 -18.47
CA GLN A 2 17.53 1.60 -17.94
C GLN A 2 17.38 0.87 -16.60
N ASP A 3 17.98 -0.33 -16.48
CA ASP A 3 17.99 -1.11 -15.25
C ASP A 3 19.01 -0.52 -14.27
N ARG A 4 18.66 0.64 -13.73
CA ARG A 4 19.52 1.47 -12.86
C ARG A 4 18.76 1.82 -11.60
N TYR A 5 19.47 1.81 -10.49
CA TYR A 5 18.95 2.28 -9.21
C TYR A 5 18.94 3.80 -9.16
N TRP A 6 17.93 4.36 -8.48
CA TRP A 6 17.99 5.74 -8.00
C TRP A 6 19.12 5.88 -6.99
N THR A 7 19.91 6.95 -7.11
CA THR A 7 21.04 7.27 -6.23
C THR A 7 20.98 8.72 -5.80
N LEU A 8 21.26 8.96 -4.51
CA LEU A 8 21.61 10.28 -4.02
C LEU A 8 23.01 10.68 -4.50
N GLU A 9 23.10 11.79 -5.21
CA GLU A 9 24.36 12.38 -5.67
C GLU A 9 24.88 13.46 -4.71
N SER A 10 26.17 13.81 -4.82
CA SER A 10 26.84 14.76 -3.90
C SER A 10 26.16 16.14 -3.81
N GLY A 11 25.46 16.58 -4.87
CA GLY A 11 24.67 17.83 -4.88
C GLY A 11 23.26 17.71 -4.28
N GLY A 12 22.90 16.55 -3.72
CA GLY A 12 21.58 16.26 -3.18
C GLY A 12 20.54 15.83 -4.23
N GLY A 13 20.89 15.82 -5.51
CA GLY A 13 20.00 15.38 -6.59
C GLY A 13 19.83 13.87 -6.60
N ILE A 14 18.66 13.40 -7.03
CA ILE A 14 18.39 11.97 -7.25
C ILE A 14 18.55 11.65 -8.73
N GLN A 15 19.38 10.67 -9.06
CA GLN A 15 19.66 10.25 -10.44
C GLN A 15 19.45 8.75 -10.61
N ALA A 16 19.09 8.29 -11.81
CA ALA A 16 18.98 6.87 -12.14
C ALA A 16 20.28 6.34 -12.75
N SER A 17 21.40 6.48 -12.03
CA SER A 17 22.75 6.16 -12.53
C SER A 17 23.37 4.92 -11.86
N GLY A 18 22.79 4.42 -10.77
CA GLY A 18 23.38 3.35 -9.97
C GLY A 18 23.34 1.97 -10.65
N ASP A 19 24.50 1.36 -10.86
CA ASP A 19 24.65 -0.01 -11.39
C ASP A 19 24.47 -1.13 -10.35
N LYS A 20 24.55 -0.78 -9.08
CA LYS A 20 24.49 -1.73 -7.96
C LYS A 20 23.86 -1.07 -6.75
N ARG A 21 23.37 -1.90 -5.84
CA ARG A 21 22.90 -1.44 -4.53
C ARG A 21 24.04 -0.75 -3.78
N SER A 22 23.72 0.39 -3.17
CA SER A 22 24.63 1.18 -2.33
C SER A 22 23.80 1.90 -1.28
N SER A 23 24.44 2.46 -0.25
CA SER A 23 23.74 3.28 0.74
C SER A 23 23.02 4.48 0.12
N ASN A 24 23.57 5.07 -0.95
CA ASN A 24 22.95 6.18 -1.69
C ASN A 24 21.72 5.74 -2.49
N ALA A 25 21.55 4.43 -2.72
CA ALA A 25 20.40 3.85 -3.40
C ALA A 25 19.33 3.30 -2.46
N LEU A 26 19.49 3.51 -1.15
CA LEU A 26 18.50 3.13 -0.14
C LEU A 26 17.71 4.37 0.27
N PHE A 27 16.39 4.18 0.36
CA PHE A 27 15.45 5.21 0.77
C PHE A 27 14.45 4.60 1.75
N ASP A 28 14.15 5.32 2.82
CA ASP A 28 13.07 4.95 3.71
C ASP A 28 11.75 5.48 3.15
N LEU A 29 10.74 4.61 3.11
CA LEU A 29 9.36 5.01 2.83
C LEU A 29 8.70 5.45 4.14
N VAL A 30 8.46 6.76 4.26
CA VAL A 30 7.83 7.38 5.43
C VAL A 30 6.37 7.67 5.10
N TRP A 31 5.52 6.68 5.39
CA TRP A 31 4.08 6.75 5.19
C TRP A 31 3.40 7.75 6.13
N GLN A 32 2.47 8.53 5.59
CA GLN A 32 1.74 9.58 6.30
C GLN A 32 0.31 9.13 6.64
N GLY A 33 -0.34 9.89 7.52
CA GLY A 33 -1.73 9.64 7.92
C GLY A 33 -2.71 9.65 6.74
N ASP A 34 -2.49 10.53 5.77
CA ASP A 34 -3.35 10.79 4.61
C ASP A 34 -3.08 9.87 3.40
N GLY A 35 -2.29 8.80 3.57
CA GLY A 35 -1.94 7.85 2.51
C GLY A 35 -0.83 8.33 1.57
N SER A 36 -0.33 9.56 1.74
CA SER A 36 0.89 9.98 1.06
C SER A 36 2.13 9.30 1.65
N VAL A 37 3.20 9.24 0.86
CA VAL A 37 4.49 8.70 1.26
C VAL A 37 5.58 9.71 0.96
N CYS A 38 6.49 9.91 1.91
CA CYS A 38 7.73 10.64 1.68
C CYS A 38 8.87 9.64 1.51
N PHE A 39 9.88 9.99 0.72
CA PHE A 39 11.12 9.23 0.62
C PHE A 39 12.19 9.96 1.45
N ARG A 40 12.83 9.26 2.38
CA ARG A 40 14.00 9.79 3.10
C ARG A 40 15.26 9.15 2.54
N ALA A 41 16.21 9.97 2.11
CA ALA A 41 17.51 9.49 1.65
C ALA A 41 18.49 9.29 2.83
N ASN A 42 19.62 8.63 2.57
CA ASN A 42 20.63 8.34 3.58
C ASN A 42 21.35 9.59 4.17
N ASN A 43 21.15 10.78 3.59
CA ASN A 43 21.59 12.05 4.17
C ASN A 43 20.60 12.60 5.23
N GLY A 44 19.55 11.84 5.56
CA GLY A 44 18.53 12.19 6.53
C GLY A 44 17.43 13.12 6.00
N LYS A 45 17.56 13.64 4.78
CA LYS A 45 16.61 14.57 4.17
C LYS A 45 15.52 13.84 3.40
N LEU A 46 14.34 14.48 3.32
CA LEU A 46 13.26 14.07 2.45
C LEU A 46 13.51 14.50 1.01
N ILE A 47 13.09 13.67 0.06
CA ILE A 47 13.11 13.97 -1.36
C ILE A 47 11.97 14.91 -1.71
N ALA A 48 12.29 16.12 -2.16
CA ALA A 48 11.34 17.10 -2.67
C ALA A 48 11.45 17.26 -4.19
N THR A 49 10.31 17.52 -4.82
CA THR A 49 10.20 17.86 -6.24
C THR A 49 10.36 19.37 -6.41
N LYS A 50 11.41 19.81 -7.10
CA LYS A 50 11.59 21.22 -7.48
C LYS A 50 10.54 21.63 -8.51
N ARG A 51 10.30 22.94 -8.68
CA ARG A 51 9.44 23.48 -9.75
C ARG A 51 9.80 22.97 -11.15
N SER A 52 11.08 22.64 -11.37
CA SER A 52 11.58 22.05 -12.62
C SER A 52 11.24 20.55 -12.80
N GLY A 53 10.61 19.89 -11.83
CA GLY A 53 10.35 18.44 -11.84
C GLY A 53 11.48 17.57 -11.27
N HIS A 54 12.70 18.09 -11.16
CA HIS A 54 13.82 17.36 -10.57
C HIS A 54 13.62 17.02 -9.08
N LEU A 55 14.09 15.83 -8.70
CA LEU A 55 14.05 15.32 -7.34
C LEU A 55 15.36 15.64 -6.59
N TYR A 56 15.23 16.16 -5.36
CA TYR A 56 16.36 16.49 -4.48
C TYR A 56 16.09 16.09 -3.03
N ALA A 57 17.05 15.43 -2.38
CA ALA A 57 17.00 15.14 -0.94
C ALA A 57 17.52 16.33 -0.13
N ASN A 58 16.69 17.36 0.02
CA ASN A 58 17.04 18.60 0.70
C ASN A 58 15.93 19.15 1.62
N SER A 59 14.80 18.46 1.75
CA SER A 59 13.72 18.91 2.63
C SER A 59 13.86 18.29 4.03
N ASP A 60 13.54 19.09 5.05
CA ASP A 60 13.39 18.65 6.45
C ASP A 60 11.92 18.57 6.89
N VAL A 61 11.00 19.00 6.02
CA VAL A 61 9.59 19.14 6.34
C VAL A 61 8.73 18.31 5.39
N VAL A 62 7.66 17.74 5.94
CA VAL A 62 6.64 17.07 5.15
C VAL A 62 5.68 18.12 4.60
N ASP A 63 5.84 18.44 3.33
CA ASP A 63 4.98 19.35 2.55
C ASP A 63 4.59 18.75 1.20
N ASP A 64 3.77 19.46 0.44
CA ASP A 64 3.28 19.01 -0.87
C ASP A 64 4.38 18.69 -1.88
N SER A 65 5.57 19.30 -1.77
CA SER A 65 6.69 19.03 -2.67
C SER A 65 7.39 17.70 -2.35
N SER A 66 7.26 17.23 -1.10
CA SER A 66 7.88 16.01 -0.58
C SER A 66 6.91 14.83 -0.43
N LYS A 67 5.60 15.07 -0.64
CA LYS A 67 4.55 14.05 -0.61
C LYS A 67 4.34 13.43 -1.98
N TYR A 68 4.31 12.10 -2.00
CA TYR A 68 4.01 11.31 -3.19
C TYR A 68 2.86 10.34 -2.90
N PHE A 69 2.27 9.81 -3.96
CA PHE A 69 1.20 8.82 -3.86
C PHE A 69 1.62 7.52 -4.54
N PHE A 70 1.43 6.42 -3.85
CA PHE A 70 1.88 5.11 -4.30
C PHE A 70 0.76 4.35 -5.02
N TYR A 71 1.10 3.75 -6.15
CA TYR A 71 0.25 2.81 -6.88
C TYR A 71 1.06 1.59 -7.29
N LEU A 72 0.55 0.40 -7.00
CA LEU A 72 1.15 -0.86 -7.44
C LEU A 72 0.67 -1.22 -8.86
N VAL A 73 1.29 -0.59 -9.86
CA VAL A 73 0.78 -0.59 -11.24
C VAL A 73 0.83 -1.94 -11.94
N ASN A 74 1.73 -2.83 -11.53
CA ASN A 74 1.93 -4.17 -12.06
C ASN A 74 1.07 -5.25 -11.36
N ARG A 75 0.08 -4.83 -10.57
CA ARG A 75 -0.93 -5.69 -9.95
C ARG A 75 -2.35 -5.14 -10.14
N PRO A 76 -2.88 -5.15 -11.37
CA PRO A 76 -4.29 -4.82 -11.61
C PRO A 76 -5.26 -5.85 -11.00
N ILE A 77 -4.75 -7.05 -10.72
CA ILE A 77 -5.42 -8.12 -9.98
C ILE A 77 -4.50 -8.51 -8.82
N LEU A 78 -5.02 -8.50 -7.60
CA LEU A 78 -4.34 -8.90 -6.39
C LEU A 78 -4.83 -10.25 -5.88
N VAL A 79 -3.92 -10.97 -5.24
CA VAL A 79 -4.22 -12.10 -4.36
C VAL A 79 -3.54 -11.76 -3.03
N LEU A 80 -4.25 -11.92 -1.92
CA LEU A 80 -3.70 -11.60 -0.60
C LEU A 80 -3.53 -12.86 0.22
N LYS A 81 -2.40 -12.93 0.94
CA LYS A 81 -2.11 -14.04 1.85
C LYS A 81 -1.50 -13.52 3.14
N CYS A 82 -1.89 -14.11 4.26
CA CYS A 82 -1.23 -13.96 5.56
C CYS A 82 -0.79 -15.33 6.08
N GLU A 83 -0.26 -15.37 7.31
CA GLU A 83 0.24 -16.61 7.92
C GLU A 83 -0.83 -17.70 8.08
N GLN A 84 -2.11 -17.32 8.18
CA GLN A 84 -3.22 -18.25 8.35
C GLN A 84 -3.70 -18.86 7.02
N GLY A 85 -3.34 -18.27 5.87
CA GLY A 85 -3.80 -18.69 4.56
C GLY A 85 -4.12 -17.53 3.61
N PHE A 86 -4.85 -17.84 2.55
CA PHE A 86 -5.31 -16.85 1.58
C PHE A 86 -6.54 -16.09 2.07
N VAL A 87 -6.70 -14.88 1.56
CA VAL A 87 -7.97 -14.16 1.58
C VAL A 87 -8.88 -14.76 0.52
N GLY A 88 -10.08 -15.18 0.94
CA GLY A 88 -11.09 -15.74 0.04
C GLY A 88 -12.45 -15.81 0.72
N PHE A 89 -13.48 -16.14 -0.06
CA PHE A 89 -14.84 -16.26 0.46
C PHE A 89 -14.95 -17.35 1.53
N LYS A 90 -15.80 -17.08 2.53
CA LYS A 90 -16.35 -18.13 3.37
C LYS A 90 -17.16 -19.11 2.50
N ALA A 91 -17.15 -20.40 2.84
CA ALA A 91 -17.76 -21.45 2.01
C ALA A 91 -19.24 -21.16 1.65
N GLY A 92 -19.67 -21.67 0.49
CA GLY A 92 -21.02 -21.47 -0.04
C GLY A 92 -21.15 -20.19 -0.89
N SER A 93 -22.35 -19.64 -0.99
CA SER A 93 -22.63 -18.37 -1.70
C SER A 93 -22.34 -17.14 -0.83
N SER A 94 -21.29 -17.19 0.01
CA SER A 94 -20.99 -16.11 0.95
C SER A 94 -20.40 -14.91 0.23
N ILE A 95 -20.79 -13.72 0.64
CA ILE A 95 -20.19 -12.44 0.25
C ILE A 95 -19.01 -12.05 1.15
N ARG A 96 -18.80 -12.79 2.25
CA ARG A 96 -17.86 -12.45 3.31
C ARG A 96 -16.49 -13.05 3.05
N LEU A 97 -15.44 -12.26 3.20
CA LEU A 97 -14.05 -12.70 3.12
C LEU A 97 -13.52 -13.16 4.48
N GLU A 98 -12.73 -14.23 4.46
CA GLU A 98 -11.91 -14.73 5.57
C GLU A 98 -10.45 -14.90 5.09
N CYS A 99 -9.48 -14.83 6.00
CA CYS A 99 -8.05 -14.83 5.66
C CYS A 99 -7.29 -16.12 6.04
N ASN A 100 -7.99 -17.23 6.21
CA ASN A 100 -7.43 -18.54 6.53
C ASN A 100 -7.91 -19.61 5.53
N ARG A 101 -8.00 -19.24 4.25
CA ARG A 101 -8.51 -20.12 3.19
C ARG A 101 -7.36 -20.85 2.51
N ALA A 102 -7.64 -22.07 2.06
CA ALA A 102 -6.72 -22.85 1.21
C ALA A 102 -6.71 -22.35 -0.24
N THR A 103 -7.83 -21.79 -0.70
CA THR A 103 -7.99 -21.17 -2.02
C THR A 103 -8.09 -19.66 -1.88
N TYR A 104 -7.64 -18.93 -2.90
CA TYR A 104 -7.69 -17.47 -2.95
C TYR A 104 -8.87 -16.96 -3.77
N GLU A 105 -9.36 -15.78 -3.41
CA GLU A 105 -10.13 -14.94 -4.32
C GLU A 105 -9.20 -13.95 -5.03
N THR A 106 -9.51 -13.62 -6.28
CA THR A 106 -8.80 -12.56 -7.00
C THR A 106 -9.52 -11.23 -6.86
N ILE A 107 -8.76 -10.19 -6.56
CA ILE A 107 -9.28 -8.86 -6.25
C ILE A 107 -8.88 -7.93 -7.38
N GLN A 108 -9.84 -7.38 -8.11
CA GLN A 108 -9.55 -6.33 -9.09
C GLN A 108 -9.23 -5.03 -8.34
N VAL A 109 -8.15 -4.36 -8.77
CA VAL A 109 -7.69 -3.08 -8.20
C VAL A 109 -8.00 -1.95 -9.16
N GLU A 110 -8.88 -1.04 -8.76
CA GLU A 110 -9.19 0.18 -9.50
C GLU A 110 -8.46 1.36 -8.85
N ARG A 111 -7.87 2.25 -9.65
CA ARG A 111 -7.15 3.44 -9.13
C ARG A 111 -8.13 4.57 -8.86
N GLY A 112 -8.06 5.14 -7.66
CA GLY A 112 -8.65 6.42 -7.30
C GLY A 112 -7.63 7.55 -7.31
N GLU A 113 -8.02 8.71 -6.78
CA GLU A 113 -7.14 9.87 -6.63
C GLU A 113 -6.22 9.73 -5.42
N LYS A 114 -5.09 10.46 -5.43
CA LYS A 114 -4.21 10.63 -4.25
C LYS A 114 -3.81 9.31 -3.56
N GLY A 115 -3.44 8.30 -4.35
CA GLY A 115 -2.96 7.00 -3.85
C GLY A 115 -4.06 6.05 -3.39
N VAL A 116 -5.33 6.46 -3.43
CA VAL A 116 -6.46 5.60 -3.11
C VAL A 116 -6.60 4.51 -4.18
N VAL A 117 -6.91 3.30 -3.73
CA VAL A 117 -7.38 2.19 -4.58
C VAL A 117 -8.71 1.67 -4.09
N TYR A 118 -9.48 1.09 -5.01
CA TYR A 118 -10.74 0.41 -4.73
C TYR A 118 -10.60 -1.07 -5.08
N PHE A 119 -11.19 -1.92 -4.25
CA PHE A 119 -11.15 -3.37 -4.43
C PHE A 119 -12.50 -3.90 -4.89
N LYS A 120 -12.48 -4.73 -5.93
CA LYS A 120 -13.69 -5.28 -6.55
C LYS A 120 -13.56 -6.78 -6.75
N GLY A 121 -14.61 -7.51 -6.42
CA GLY A 121 -14.69 -8.95 -6.67
C GLY A 121 -15.02 -9.27 -8.12
N ARG A 122 -14.88 -10.55 -8.51
CA ARG A 122 -15.28 -11.04 -9.83
C ARG A 122 -16.77 -10.87 -10.14
N ASN A 123 -17.59 -10.77 -9.10
CA ASN A 123 -19.03 -10.48 -9.21
C ASN A 123 -19.33 -9.02 -9.60
N GLY A 124 -18.31 -8.18 -9.77
CA GLY A 124 -18.45 -6.78 -10.10
C GLY A 124 -18.85 -5.89 -8.93
N LYS A 125 -18.88 -6.42 -7.70
CA LYS A 125 -19.18 -5.67 -6.48
C LYS A 125 -17.91 -5.24 -5.76
N TYR A 126 -17.97 -4.08 -5.12
CA TYR A 126 -16.87 -3.52 -4.34
C TYR A 126 -16.78 -4.18 -2.97
N TRP A 127 -15.59 -4.13 -2.41
CA TRP A 127 -15.37 -4.39 -0.99
C TRP A 127 -16.11 -3.35 -0.16
N HIS A 128 -16.79 -3.83 0.88
CA HIS A 128 -17.43 -3.03 1.92
C HIS A 128 -16.99 -3.56 3.28
N VAL A 129 -16.48 -2.69 4.12
CA VAL A 129 -16.11 -3.05 5.49
C VAL A 129 -17.24 -2.71 6.44
N ASP A 130 -17.75 -3.73 7.13
CA ASP A 130 -18.67 -3.57 8.25
C ASP A 130 -17.92 -3.70 9.59
N GLY A 131 -18.63 -3.50 10.71
CA GLY A 131 -18.04 -3.62 12.05
C GLY A 131 -17.46 -5.00 12.38
N GLU A 132 -17.83 -6.02 11.61
CA GLU A 132 -17.41 -7.39 11.82
C GLU A 132 -16.27 -7.79 10.87
N GLY A 133 -16.20 -7.28 9.64
CA GLY A 133 -15.25 -7.70 8.60
C GLY A 133 -15.54 -7.17 7.18
N VAL A 134 -14.98 -7.83 6.18
CA VAL A 134 -15.07 -7.38 4.76
C VAL A 134 -16.04 -8.24 3.96
N ASN A 135 -16.99 -7.59 3.30
CA ASN A 135 -17.94 -8.18 2.36
C ASN A 135 -17.67 -7.69 0.91
N VAL A 136 -18.16 -8.43 -0.09
CA VAL A 136 -18.00 -8.14 -1.52
C VAL A 136 -19.36 -8.08 -2.22
N ASP A 137 -20.16 -7.09 -1.85
CA ASP A 137 -21.56 -6.95 -2.26
C ASP A 137 -21.99 -5.50 -2.57
N SER A 138 -21.11 -4.53 -2.36
CA SER A 138 -21.44 -3.11 -2.52
C SER A 138 -21.38 -2.62 -3.97
N ASP A 139 -22.27 -1.70 -4.32
CA ASP A 139 -22.18 -0.91 -5.56
C ASP A 139 -21.34 0.37 -5.39
N ALA A 140 -21.13 0.82 -4.16
CA ALA A 140 -20.29 1.96 -3.81
C ALA A 140 -18.88 1.50 -3.42
N ALA A 141 -17.86 2.21 -3.92
CA ALA A 141 -16.47 1.88 -3.67
C ALA A 141 -15.97 2.48 -2.35
N GLU A 142 -15.34 1.66 -1.52
CA GLU A 142 -14.58 2.10 -0.34
C GLU A 142 -13.09 2.12 -0.63
N GLY A 143 -12.44 3.23 -0.27
CA GLY A 143 -11.04 3.48 -0.60
C GLY A 143 -10.07 2.86 0.40
N PHE A 144 -8.93 2.40 -0.10
CA PHE A 144 -7.79 1.93 0.67
C PHE A 144 -6.48 2.53 0.17
N PHE A 145 -5.48 2.61 1.05
CA PHE A 145 -4.09 2.86 0.69
C PHE A 145 -3.30 1.55 0.74
N LEU A 146 -2.48 1.33 -0.28
CA LEU A 146 -1.48 0.25 -0.28
C LEU A 146 -0.18 0.80 0.29
N GLU A 147 0.22 0.31 1.46
CA GLU A 147 1.49 0.70 2.05
C GLU A 147 2.52 -0.41 1.88
N LEU A 148 3.50 -0.21 0.98
CA LEU A 148 4.63 -1.12 0.83
C LEU A 148 5.52 -1.04 2.08
N ARG A 149 5.50 -2.08 2.91
CA ARG A 149 6.26 -2.16 4.16
C ARG A 149 7.44 -3.12 4.09
N GLU A 150 7.35 -4.16 3.26
CA GLU A 150 8.43 -5.14 3.05
C GLU A 150 8.56 -5.53 1.58
N PRO A 151 9.71 -6.08 1.14
CA PRO A 151 9.83 -6.67 -0.19
C PRO A 151 8.79 -7.79 -0.31
N THR A 152 7.75 -7.60 -1.12
CA THR A 152 6.58 -8.50 -1.30
C THR A 152 5.45 -8.43 -0.27
N ARG A 153 5.48 -7.51 0.71
CA ARG A 153 4.32 -7.33 1.61
C ARG A 153 3.83 -5.90 1.75
N ILE A 154 2.51 -5.77 1.78
CA ILE A 154 1.78 -4.51 1.94
C ILE A 154 0.92 -4.54 3.20
N CYS A 155 0.77 -3.38 3.82
CA CYS A 155 -0.36 -3.13 4.71
C CYS A 155 -1.48 -2.47 3.91
N LEU A 156 -2.73 -2.75 4.27
CA LEU A 156 -3.91 -2.17 3.65
C LEU A 156 -4.58 -1.25 4.67
N LYS A 157 -4.50 0.06 4.44
CA LYS A 157 -5.09 1.07 5.31
C LYS A 157 -6.41 1.53 4.73
N SER A 158 -7.46 1.67 5.53
CA SER A 158 -8.69 2.33 5.09
C SER A 158 -8.40 3.80 4.78
N ALA A 159 -8.87 4.28 3.63
CA ALA A 159 -8.82 5.71 3.28
C ALA A 159 -9.99 6.51 3.89
N GLY A 160 -10.91 5.83 4.59
CA GLY A 160 -11.98 6.47 5.34
C GLY A 160 -11.50 7.12 6.64
N PRO A 161 -12.41 7.78 7.39
CA PRO A 161 -12.06 8.53 8.60
C PRO A 161 -11.40 7.71 9.71
N SER A 162 -11.57 6.39 9.72
CA SER A 162 -10.96 5.52 10.73
C SER A 162 -9.44 5.44 10.59
N GLY A 163 -8.92 5.45 9.35
CA GLY A 163 -7.51 5.24 9.07
C GLY A 163 -6.95 3.89 9.58
N CYS A 164 -7.81 2.94 9.94
CA CYS A 164 -7.41 1.65 10.48
C CYS A 164 -6.84 0.73 9.39
N TYR A 165 -6.04 -0.24 9.79
CA TYR A 165 -5.52 -1.29 8.90
C TYR A 165 -6.38 -2.53 8.90
N LEU A 166 -6.47 -3.19 7.74
CA LEU A 166 -7.00 -4.54 7.63
C LEU A 166 -6.02 -5.54 8.23
N SER A 167 -6.54 -6.32 9.18
CA SER A 167 -5.75 -7.29 9.93
C SER A 167 -6.42 -8.65 10.00
N ALA A 168 -5.58 -9.68 10.05
CA ALA A 168 -5.97 -11.05 10.35
C ALA A 168 -6.22 -11.19 11.86
N GLY A 169 -7.44 -11.61 12.22
CA GLY A 169 -7.83 -11.93 13.59
C GLY A 169 -7.91 -13.43 13.83
N LYS A 170 -8.44 -13.80 15.00
CA LYS A 170 -8.69 -15.20 15.36
C LYS A 170 -9.68 -15.84 14.36
N ASN A 171 -9.53 -17.14 14.13
CA ASN A 171 -10.40 -17.95 13.28
C ASN A 171 -10.57 -17.41 11.84
N GLY A 172 -9.55 -16.74 11.30
CA GLY A 172 -9.60 -16.20 9.93
C GLY A 172 -10.37 -14.89 9.77
N ALA A 173 -10.70 -14.20 10.87
CA ALA A 173 -11.34 -12.90 10.79
C ALA A 173 -10.52 -11.92 9.94
N PHE A 174 -11.15 -11.30 8.95
CA PHE A 174 -10.53 -10.31 8.07
C PHE A 174 -11.32 -9.01 8.22
N ARG A 175 -10.75 -8.06 8.98
CA ARG A 175 -11.44 -6.84 9.42
C ARG A 175 -10.49 -5.69 9.72
N LEU A 176 -11.01 -4.48 9.81
CA LEU A 176 -10.25 -3.34 10.32
C LEU A 176 -10.01 -3.49 11.82
N THR A 177 -8.82 -3.09 12.29
CA THR A 177 -8.47 -3.16 13.72
C THR A 177 -8.03 -1.81 14.26
N ASP A 178 -6.75 -1.47 14.12
CA ASP A 178 -6.14 -0.28 14.71
C ASP A 178 -5.40 0.51 13.62
N THR A 179 -4.96 1.71 13.99
CA THR A 179 -4.23 2.68 13.20
C THR A 179 -2.71 2.54 13.30
N ASP A 180 -2.21 1.58 14.10
CA ASP A 180 -0.79 1.28 14.20
C ASP A 180 -0.35 0.25 13.14
N CYS A 181 0.59 0.65 12.26
CA CYS A 181 1.11 -0.24 11.23
C CYS A 181 2.01 -1.34 11.78
N ALA A 182 2.56 -1.20 12.99
CA ALA A 182 3.41 -2.21 13.62
C ALA A 182 2.61 -3.47 14.01
N THR A 183 1.32 -3.30 14.30
CA THR A 183 0.39 -4.38 14.65
C THR A 183 -0.47 -4.83 13.48
N ALA A 184 -0.48 -4.07 12.38
CA ALA A 184 -1.19 -4.41 11.17
C ALA A 184 -0.65 -5.70 10.53
N THR A 185 -1.55 -6.44 9.88
CA THR A 185 -1.12 -7.59 9.08
C THR A 185 -0.42 -7.13 7.81
N LYS A 186 0.75 -7.72 7.56
CA LYS A 186 1.52 -7.54 6.32
C LYS A 186 1.13 -8.63 5.34
N TRP A 187 0.36 -8.26 4.33
CA TRP A 187 -0.20 -9.16 3.32
C TRP A 187 0.80 -9.39 2.19
N GLU A 188 1.08 -10.65 1.89
CA GLU A 188 1.79 -11.06 0.68
C GLU A 188 0.88 -10.87 -0.56
N TYR A 189 1.44 -10.41 -1.68
CA TYR A 189 0.70 -9.97 -2.89
C TYR A 189 1.33 -10.32 -4.26
#